data_AF-A0A9C7QER4-F1
#
_entry.id   AF-A0A9C7QER4-F1
#
_cell.length_a   1.000
_cell.length_b   1.000
_cell.length_c   1.000
_cell.angle_alpha   90.00
_cell.angle_beta   90.00
_cell.angle_gamma   90.00
#
_symmetry.space_group_name_H-M   'P 1'
#
loop_
_entity.id
_entity.type
_entity.pdbx_description
1 polymer ?
#
loop_
_entity_poly.entity_id
_entity_poly.type
_entity_poly.pdbx_seq_one_letter_code
_entity_poly.pdbx_strand_id
1 'polypeptide(L)'
;DTGGIEPKTDDVILAQMREQAMLAVERADAIIFVTDITTGVTANDSDVASMLIKSGKPVVLAVNKVDGIGTPPPEIYEFYNLGLGDPIAVSSVHGHGTG
;
A
#
# COMPACT_ATOMS: atom_id res chain seq x y z
N ASP A 1 -13.00 -16.55 38.32
CA ASP A 1 -11.58 -16.88 38.13
C ASP A 1 -11.43 -17.83 36.93
N THR A 2 -11.53 -17.26 35.72
CA THR A 2 -11.07 -17.79 34.43
C THR A 2 -11.12 -16.61 33.44
N GLY A 3 -10.37 -15.56 33.78
CA GLY A 3 -10.30 -14.35 32.97
C GLY A 3 -9.42 -14.54 31.74
N GLY A 4 -9.90 -14.06 30.59
CA GLY A 4 -9.06 -13.52 29.53
C GLY A 4 -8.38 -14.55 28.62
N ILE A 5 -9.16 -15.15 27.71
CA ILE A 5 -8.63 -15.37 26.36
C ILE A 5 -9.55 -14.55 25.45
N GLU A 6 -9.05 -13.41 24.99
CA GLU A 6 -9.61 -12.65 23.87
C GLU A 6 -8.79 -12.99 22.61
N PRO A 7 -9.18 -13.98 21.79
CA PRO A 7 -8.59 -14.19 20.48
C PRO A 7 -9.61 -13.91 19.36
N LYS A 8 -10.65 -13.11 19.62
CA LYS A 8 -11.74 -12.86 18.66
C LYS A 8 -11.90 -11.40 18.24
N THR A 9 -11.45 -10.46 19.06
CA THR A 9 -11.70 -9.03 18.80
C THR A 9 -10.80 -8.52 17.67
N ASP A 10 -9.53 -8.89 17.67
CA ASP A 10 -8.56 -8.46 16.65
C ASP A 10 -8.90 -9.01 15.25
N ASP A 11 -9.33 -10.28 15.18
CA ASP A 11 -9.75 -10.91 13.92
C ASP A 11 -10.99 -10.23 13.32
N VAL A 12 -11.94 -9.81 14.17
CA VAL A 12 -13.16 -9.12 13.72
C VAL A 12 -12.84 -7.71 13.23
N ILE A 13 -11.97 -6.98 13.94
CA ILE A 13 -11.54 -5.63 13.51
C ILE A 13 -10.80 -5.72 12.18
N LEU A 14 -9.87 -6.67 12.04
CA LEU A 14 -9.11 -6.87 10.81
C LEU A 14 -10.02 -7.24 9.62
N ALA A 15 -11.01 -8.11 9.85
CA ALA A 15 -11.99 -8.48 8.83
C ALA A 15 -12.84 -7.28 8.38
N GLN A 16 -13.32 -6.47 9.32
CA GLN A 16 -14.09 -5.25 9.02
C GLN A 16 -13.26 -4.22 8.26
N MET A 17 -12.00 -4.02 8.64
CA MET A 17 -11.08 -3.11 7.92
C MET A 17 -10.88 -3.57 6.47
N ARG A 18 -10.71 -4.87 6.25
CA ARG A 18 -10.58 -5.44 4.90
C ARG A 18 -11.85 -5.27 4.08
N GLU A 19 -13.02 -5.48 4.67
CA GLU A 19 -14.32 -5.28 4.00
C GLU A 19 -14.51 -3.82 3.58
N GLN A 20 -14.19 -2.87 4.46
CA GLN A 20 -14.24 -1.44 4.12
C GLN A 20 -13.27 -1.08 2.99
N ALA A 21 -12.05 -1.64 3.01
CA ALA A 21 -11.08 -1.43 1.94
C ALA A 21 -11.61 -1.98 0.59
N MET A 22 -12.22 -3.16 0.58
CA MET A 22 -12.83 -3.74 -0.61
C MET A 22 -13.96 -2.87 -1.17
N LEU A 23 -14.84 -2.37 -0.29
CA LEU A 23 -15.92 -1.46 -0.70
C LEU A 23 -15.38 -0.14 -1.26
N ALA A 24 -14.28 0.37 -0.70
CA ALA A 24 -13.62 1.57 -1.22
C ALA A 24 -13.04 1.32 -2.62
N VAL A 25 -12.37 0.18 -2.83
CA VAL A 25 -11.83 -0.24 -4.14
C VAL A 25 -12.94 -0.37 -5.18
N GLU A 26 -14.08 -0.97 -4.82
CA GLU A 26 -15.21 -1.15 -5.75
C GLU A 26 -15.78 0.20 -6.21
N ARG A 27 -15.91 1.16 -5.29
CA ARG A 27 -16.46 2.50 -5.54
C ARG A 27 -15.46 3.47 -6.17
N ALA A 28 -14.16 3.19 -6.10
CA ALA A 28 -13.14 4.08 -6.63
C ALA A 28 -13.14 4.11 -8.17
N ASP A 29 -12.96 5.30 -8.74
CA ASP A 29 -12.67 5.48 -10.17
C ASP A 29 -11.17 5.25 -10.46
N ALA A 30 -10.31 5.53 -9.47
CA ALA A 30 -8.87 5.28 -9.50
C ALA A 30 -8.34 5.10 -8.06
N ILE A 31 -7.23 4.40 -7.93
CA ILE A 31 -6.65 4.03 -6.63
C ILE A 31 -5.19 4.50 -6.57
N ILE A 32 -4.80 5.13 -5.46
CA ILE A 32 -3.40 5.38 -5.14
C ILE A 32 -2.98 4.35 -4.10
N PHE A 33 -2.10 3.44 -4.49
CA PHE A 33 -1.52 2.47 -3.57
C PHE A 33 -0.19 2.98 -3.07
N VAL A 34 -0.11 3.26 -1.77
CA VAL A 34 1.06 3.86 -1.14
C VAL A 34 1.86 2.80 -0.41
N THR A 35 3.15 2.68 -0.75
CA THR A 35 4.13 1.81 -0.08
C THR A 35 5.24 2.65 0.57
N ASP A 36 6.19 2.00 1.24
CA ASP A 36 7.28 2.67 1.96
C ASP A 36 8.64 2.11 1.51
N ILE A 37 9.50 2.98 0.96
CA ILE A 37 10.81 2.56 0.46
C ILE A 37 11.73 2.02 1.57
N THR A 38 11.51 2.43 2.83
CA THR A 38 12.37 2.05 3.96
C THR A 38 12.12 0.62 4.43
N THR A 39 10.93 0.09 4.18
CA THR A 39 10.57 -1.30 4.50
C THR A 39 10.70 -2.22 3.29
N GLY A 40 10.80 -1.64 2.11
CA GLY A 40 10.73 -2.35 0.84
C GLY A 40 9.37 -2.98 0.56
N VAL A 41 9.31 -3.88 -0.42
CA VAL A 41 8.11 -4.67 -0.75
C VAL A 41 7.85 -5.73 0.31
N THR A 42 6.71 -5.64 0.98
CA THR A 42 6.28 -6.62 1.98
C THR A 42 5.34 -7.68 1.40
N ALA A 43 5.12 -8.76 2.16
CA ALA A 43 4.13 -9.78 1.80
C ALA A 43 2.71 -9.18 1.72
N ASN A 44 2.37 -8.28 2.64
CA ASN A 44 1.08 -7.60 2.62
C ASN A 44 0.92 -6.70 1.38
N ASP A 45 1.99 -6.03 0.94
CA ASP A 45 1.93 -5.23 -0.29
C ASP A 45 1.68 -6.10 -1.51
N SER A 46 2.27 -7.29 -1.56
CA SER A 46 2.06 -8.26 -2.65
C SER A 46 0.61 -8.77 -2.68
N ASP A 47 0.04 -9.05 -1.51
CA ASP A 47 -1.35 -9.48 -1.37
C ASP A 47 -2.34 -8.38 -1.81
N VAL A 48 -2.09 -7.14 -1.37
CA VAL A 48 -2.91 -5.98 -1.74
C VAL A 48 -2.76 -5.67 -3.23
N ALA A 49 -1.54 -5.65 -3.78
CA ALA A 49 -1.31 -5.45 -5.22
C ALA A 49 -2.05 -6.50 -6.06
N SER A 50 -2.00 -7.77 -5.66
CA SER A 50 -2.74 -8.85 -6.33
C SER A 50 -4.25 -8.63 -6.31
N MET A 51 -4.80 -8.10 -5.21
CA MET A 51 -6.21 -7.74 -5.10
C MET A 51 -6.56 -6.54 -5.98
N LEU A 52 -5.72 -5.51 -6.00
CA LEU A 52 -5.91 -4.31 -6.82
C LEU A 52 -5.84 -4.61 -8.32
N ILE A 53 -4.91 -5.47 -8.76
CA ILE A 53 -4.84 -5.94 -10.16
C ILE A 53 -6.15 -6.63 -10.56
N LYS A 54 -6.68 -7.51 -9.70
CA LYS A 54 -7.95 -8.21 -9.96
C LYS A 54 -9.17 -7.29 -10.00
N SER A 55 -9.11 -6.12 -9.36
CA SER A 55 -10.19 -5.14 -9.41
C SER A 55 -10.40 -4.53 -10.80
N GLY A 56 -9.36 -4.56 -11.65
CA GLY A 56 -9.36 -3.93 -12.97
C GLY A 56 -9.43 -2.40 -12.94
N LYS A 57 -9.37 -1.78 -11.77
CA LYS A 57 -9.36 -0.33 -11.60
C LYS A 57 -7.99 0.23 -11.97
N PRO A 58 -7.90 1.47 -12.49
CA PRO A 58 -6.63 2.18 -12.60
C PRO A 58 -5.96 2.33 -11.23
N VAL A 59 -4.68 1.93 -11.14
CA VAL A 59 -3.89 2.01 -9.91
C VAL A 59 -2.61 2.81 -10.19
N VAL A 60 -2.28 3.73 -9.29
CA VAL A 60 -1.00 4.44 -9.24
C VAL A 60 -0.22 3.92 -8.03
N LEU A 61 0.98 3.40 -8.27
CA LEU A 61 1.89 2.96 -7.21
C LEU A 61 2.75 4.15 -6.74
N ALA A 62 2.53 4.59 -5.51
CA ALA A 62 3.30 5.65 -4.87
C ALA A 62 4.24 5.05 -3.82
N VAL A 63 5.55 5.15 -4.05
CA VAL A 63 6.57 4.68 -3.12
C VAL A 63 7.00 5.86 -2.25
N ASN A 64 6.58 5.85 -0.97
CA ASN A 64 6.78 6.96 -0.05
C ASN A 64 8.14 6.91 0.68
N LYS A 65 8.48 8.02 1.34
CA LYS A 65 9.71 8.26 2.11
C LYS A 65 10.99 8.27 1.27
N VAL A 66 10.86 8.63 -0.01
CA VAL A 66 12.01 8.85 -0.89
C VAL A 66 12.56 10.24 -0.63
N ASP A 67 13.30 10.40 0.48
CA ASP A 67 13.73 11.72 0.96
C ASP A 67 14.97 12.29 0.25
N GLY A 68 15.64 11.48 -0.58
CA GLY A 68 16.78 11.93 -1.39
C GLY A 68 16.34 12.88 -2.51
N ILE A 69 17.13 13.93 -2.75
CA ILE A 69 16.92 14.87 -3.87
C ILE A 69 17.57 14.28 -5.14
N GLY A 70 16.86 14.36 -6.27
CA GLY A 70 17.40 14.02 -7.58
C GLY A 70 16.89 12.67 -8.08
N THR A 71 17.81 11.82 -8.53
CA THR A 71 17.43 10.50 -9.08
C THR A 71 16.90 9.61 -7.94
N PRO A 72 15.75 8.93 -8.12
CA PRO A 72 15.27 7.96 -7.15
C PRO A 72 16.32 6.90 -6.83
N PRO A 73 16.39 6.45 -5.58
CA PRO A 73 17.41 5.51 -5.16
C PRO A 73 17.10 4.11 -5.74
N PRO A 74 18.11 3.25 -5.98
CA PRO A 74 17.93 1.97 -6.68
C PRO A 74 16.92 1.02 -6.03
N GLU A 75 16.66 1.16 -4.73
CA GLU A 75 15.68 0.39 -3.96
C GLU A 75 14.27 0.52 -4.56
N ILE A 76 13.96 1.63 -5.25
CA ILE A 76 12.67 1.78 -5.93
C ILE A 76 12.41 0.71 -6.98
N TYR A 77 13.46 0.10 -7.54
CA TYR A 77 13.31 -0.90 -8.61
C TYR A 77 12.64 -2.19 -8.14
N GLU A 78 12.70 -2.52 -6.85
CA GLU A 78 12.04 -3.74 -6.37
C GLU A 78 10.50 -3.62 -6.40
N PHE A 79 9.97 -2.39 -6.38
CA PHE A 79 8.53 -2.14 -6.38
C PHE A 79 7.87 -2.46 -7.72
N TYR A 80 8.64 -2.60 -8.80
CA TYR A 80 8.14 -3.17 -10.06
C TYR A 80 7.63 -4.61 -9.89
N ASN A 81 8.10 -5.36 -8.89
CA ASN A 81 7.63 -6.71 -8.61
C ASN A 81 6.14 -6.78 -8.23
N LEU A 82 5.55 -5.65 -7.83
CA LEU A 82 4.12 -5.56 -7.53
C LEU A 82 3.23 -5.60 -8.79
N GLY A 83 3.80 -5.40 -9.98
CA GLY A 83 3.07 -5.50 -11.24
C GLY A 83 2.05 -4.36 -11.48
N LEU A 84 2.21 -3.23 -10.80
CA LEU A 84 1.30 -2.08 -10.85
C LEU A 84 1.78 -0.94 -11.78
N GLY A 85 2.76 -1.21 -12.65
CA GLY A 85 3.36 -0.22 -13.53
C GLY A 85 4.54 0.53 -12.89
N ASP A 86 4.81 1.73 -13.39
CA ASP A 86 5.97 2.52 -12.98
C ASP A 86 5.77 3.11 -11.56
N PRO A 87 6.65 2.82 -10.59
CA PRO A 87 6.55 3.37 -9.25
C PRO A 87 6.87 4.87 -9.24
N ILE A 88 6.01 5.65 -8.59
CA ILE A 88 6.18 7.09 -8.41
C ILE A 88 6.78 7.35 -7.03
N ALA A 89 8.00 7.86 -7.00
CA ALA A 89 8.64 8.30 -5.76
C ALA A 89 7.91 9.50 -5.15
N VAL A 90 7.56 9.43 -3.87
CA VAL A 90 6.99 10.56 -3.11
C VAL A 90 7.73 10.73 -1.77
N SER A 91 7.83 11.97 -1.28
CA SER A 91 8.33 12.29 0.06
C SER A 91 7.36 13.21 0.78
N SER A 92 6.71 12.68 1.81
CA SER A 92 5.84 13.46 2.70
C SER A 92 6.60 14.43 3.62
N VAL A 93 7.92 14.27 3.79
CA VAL A 93 8.74 15.14 4.67
C VAL A 93 9.20 16.41 3.95
N HIS A 94 9.51 16.32 2.66
CA HIS A 94 10.05 17.44 1.88
C HIS A 94 9.04 18.05 0.89
N GLY A 95 7.79 17.58 0.86
CA GLY A 95 6.79 18.04 -0.13
C GLY A 95 7.21 17.72 -1.56
N HIS A 96 8.08 16.73 -1.76
CA HIS A 96 8.53 16.36 -3.10
C HIS A 96 7.56 15.33 -3.68
N GLY A 97 6.88 15.69 -4.78
CA GLY A 97 5.88 14.83 -5.45
C GLY A 97 4.45 14.97 -4.92
N THR A 98 4.23 15.70 -3.83
CA THR A 98 2.90 16.18 -3.39
C THR A 98 3.03 17.69 -3.28
N GLY A 99 2.38 18.44 -4.18
CA GLY A 99 2.66 19.87 -4.45
C GLY A 99 2.70 20.82 -3.25
#